data_AF-A0A183BXX1-F1
#
_entry.id   AF-A0A183BXX1-F1
#
_cell.length_a   1.000
_cell.length_b   1.000
_cell.length_c   1.000
_cell.angle_alpha   90.00
_cell.angle_beta   90.00
_cell.angle_gamma   90.00
#
_symmetry.space_group_name_H-M   'P 1'
#
loop_
_entity.id
_entity.type
_entity.pdbx_description
1 polymer ?
#
loop_
_entity_poly.entity_id
_entity_poly.type
_entity_poly.pdbx_seq_one_letter_code
_entity_poly.pdbx_strand_id
1 'polypeptide(L)'
;MLFLRAPSKKKTETQPTTRLVTRSPRTSCQMACHDRAARQDVGHTSLRDNANYDEKLSERRNTAFHESSHAVAAYVLPNAMLVTRITIIPDGDDLGHTSVRAKPNQELADVICMAPAGGCSAKYFTDADPGCDRDNHVARSMARQLVLAKPRRRVLTEQEFAAAVETVLRNEKSRAERLISRNTGRVNRLAQALLARGTISADEMIRLIGPQPRRPIMVRLRGLLAKRCNRRITYADDFYCIN
;
A
#
# COMPACT_ATOMS: atom_id res chain seq x y z
N MET A 1 -55.63 29.61 53.02
CA MET A 1 -55.45 30.20 51.68
C MET A 1 -54.95 29.12 50.73
N LEU A 2 -55.87 28.47 50.00
CA LEU A 2 -55.54 27.56 48.90
C LEU A 2 -55.41 28.37 47.61
N PHE A 3 -54.25 28.32 46.95
CA PHE A 3 -54.10 28.78 45.57
C PHE A 3 -54.11 27.56 44.64
N LEU A 4 -55.23 27.39 43.93
CA LEU A 4 -55.42 26.46 42.83
C LEU A 4 -54.61 26.93 41.61
N ARG A 5 -53.71 26.10 41.08
CA ARG A 5 -52.99 26.34 39.84
C ARG A 5 -53.55 25.41 38.76
N ALA A 6 -54.17 25.99 37.74
CA ALA A 6 -54.80 25.29 36.62
C ALA A 6 -53.78 24.51 35.75
N PRO A 7 -54.16 23.38 35.14
CA PRO A 7 -53.28 22.63 34.26
C PRO A 7 -53.19 23.27 32.86
N SER A 8 -51.96 23.48 32.39
CA SER A 8 -51.64 23.97 31.05
C SER A 8 -51.93 22.89 29.99
N LYS A 9 -52.62 23.29 28.90
CA LYS A 9 -52.95 22.45 27.75
C LYS A 9 -51.66 22.00 27.05
N LYS A 10 -51.36 20.69 27.10
CA LYS A 10 -50.30 20.08 26.27
C LYS A 10 -50.73 20.13 24.81
N LYS A 11 -49.96 20.85 23.98
CA LYS A 11 -50.01 20.73 22.51
C LYS A 11 -49.50 19.34 22.14
N THR A 12 -50.31 18.58 21.41
CA THR A 12 -49.94 17.32 20.78
C THR A 12 -48.95 17.59 19.65
N GLU A 13 -47.67 17.34 19.89
CA GLU A 13 -46.67 17.21 18.83
C GLU A 13 -46.89 15.86 18.12
N THR A 14 -47.28 15.93 16.85
CA THR A 14 -47.29 14.79 15.94
C THR A 14 -45.85 14.36 15.65
N GLN A 15 -45.44 13.21 16.17
CA GLN A 15 -44.17 12.57 15.87
C GLN A 15 -44.11 12.18 14.39
N PRO A 16 -43.03 12.50 13.64
CA PRO A 16 -42.86 11.99 12.29
C PRO A 16 -42.51 10.48 12.35
N THR A 17 -43.35 9.68 11.71
CA THR A 17 -43.19 8.23 11.56
C THR A 17 -41.82 7.86 11.00
N THR A 18 -40.99 7.21 11.80
CA THR A 18 -39.70 6.67 11.37
C THR A 18 -39.95 5.47 10.46
N ARG A 19 -39.83 5.65 9.14
CA ARG A 19 -39.77 4.52 8.20
C ARG A 19 -38.48 3.75 8.45
N LEU A 20 -38.60 2.53 8.96
CA LEU A 20 -37.53 1.53 8.96
C LEU A 20 -37.15 1.23 7.50
N VAL A 21 -36.03 1.79 7.06
CA VAL A 21 -35.42 1.46 5.77
C VAL A 21 -34.70 0.12 5.92
N THR A 22 -35.34 -0.95 5.45
CA THR A 22 -34.71 -2.27 5.29
C THR A 22 -33.57 -2.16 4.28
N ARG A 23 -32.31 -2.33 4.72
CA ARG A 23 -31.13 -2.37 3.84
C ARG A 23 -31.14 -3.68 3.04
N SER A 24 -31.39 -3.61 1.73
CA SER A 24 -31.09 -4.70 0.81
C SER A 24 -29.57 -4.78 0.53
N PRO A 25 -29.03 -5.94 0.14
CA PRO A 25 -27.60 -6.10 -0.12
C PRO A 25 -27.20 -5.35 -1.39
N ARG A 26 -26.18 -4.49 -1.26
CA ARG A 26 -25.73 -3.57 -2.31
C ARG A 26 -25.06 -4.35 -3.45
N THR A 27 -25.63 -4.28 -4.65
CA THR A 27 -25.04 -4.78 -5.90
C THR A 27 -24.02 -3.78 -6.47
N SER A 28 -23.18 -4.26 -7.38
CA SER A 28 -21.98 -3.62 -7.99
C SER A 28 -22.18 -2.23 -8.61
N CYS A 29 -23.41 -1.74 -8.74
CA CYS A 29 -23.71 -0.44 -9.36
C CYS A 29 -23.55 0.75 -8.40
N GLN A 30 -23.42 0.55 -7.08
CA GLN A 30 -23.40 1.66 -6.12
C GLN A 30 -22.07 2.44 -6.02
N MET A 31 -20.97 1.92 -6.56
CA MET A 31 -19.69 2.66 -6.60
C MET A 31 -19.73 3.84 -7.58
N ALA A 32 -20.50 3.76 -8.67
CA ALA A 32 -20.65 4.86 -9.63
C ALA A 32 -21.53 6.01 -9.11
N CYS A 33 -22.32 5.76 -8.05
CA CYS A 33 -23.28 6.75 -7.53
C CYS A 33 -22.69 7.64 -6.42
N HIS A 34 -21.61 7.23 -5.73
CA HIS A 34 -21.00 8.08 -4.70
C HIS A 34 -20.25 9.29 -5.29
N ASP A 35 -19.64 9.17 -6.48
CA ASP A 35 -19.02 10.31 -7.17
C ASP A 35 -20.04 11.28 -7.78
N ARG A 36 -21.30 10.88 -7.98
CA ARG A 36 -22.36 11.76 -8.49
C ARG A 36 -23.00 12.63 -7.42
N ALA A 37 -23.09 12.14 -6.18
CA ALA A 37 -23.72 12.90 -5.09
C ALA A 37 -22.92 14.16 -4.71
N ALA A 38 -21.59 14.18 -4.93
CA ALA A 38 -20.77 15.36 -4.74
C ALA A 38 -20.94 16.43 -5.85
N ARG A 39 -21.58 16.10 -6.99
CA ARG A 39 -21.68 16.99 -8.15
C ARG A 39 -22.89 17.92 -8.14
N GLN A 40 -23.87 17.70 -7.26
CA GLN A 40 -25.16 18.40 -7.32
C GLN A 40 -25.27 19.63 -6.40
N ASP A 41 -24.26 19.90 -5.55
CA ASP A 41 -24.32 20.97 -4.54
C ASP A 41 -23.30 22.10 -4.74
N VAL A 42 -22.75 22.23 -5.96
CA VAL A 42 -21.73 23.25 -6.26
C VAL A 42 -22.31 24.30 -7.20
N GLY A 43 -22.69 25.44 -6.63
CA GLY A 43 -23.02 26.65 -7.40
C GLY A 43 -21.84 27.06 -8.28
N HIS A 44 -22.12 27.41 -9.54
CA HIS A 44 -21.24 28.06 -10.52
C HIS A 44 -19.72 27.99 -10.23
N THR A 45 -19.13 26.80 -10.20
CA THR A 45 -17.67 26.65 -10.28
C THR A 45 -17.20 26.83 -11.71
N SER A 46 -16.15 27.61 -11.91
CA SER A 46 -15.59 27.84 -13.24
C SER A 46 -15.01 26.52 -13.80
N LEU A 47 -14.92 26.39 -15.13
CA LEU A 47 -14.29 25.22 -15.76
C LEU A 47 -12.84 24.99 -15.26
N ARG A 48 -12.15 26.06 -14.83
CA ARG A 48 -10.81 25.99 -14.22
C ARG A 48 -10.84 25.36 -12.82
N ASP A 49 -11.84 25.67 -12.01
CA ASP A 49 -11.99 25.10 -10.66
C ASP A 49 -12.30 23.60 -10.71
N ASN A 50 -13.11 23.19 -11.70
CA ASN A 50 -13.41 21.78 -11.94
C ASN A 50 -12.18 21.00 -12.42
N ALA A 51 -11.37 21.58 -13.32
CA ALA A 51 -10.12 20.96 -13.78
C ALA A 51 -9.10 20.80 -12.64
N ASN A 52 -8.95 21.82 -11.79
CA ASN A 52 -8.06 21.78 -10.62
C ASN A 52 -8.54 20.77 -9.57
N TYR A 53 -9.86 20.67 -9.37
CA TYR A 53 -10.45 19.67 -8.48
C TYR A 53 -10.21 18.23 -8.99
N ASP A 54 -10.38 17.99 -10.29
CA ASP A 54 -10.15 16.69 -10.91
C ASP A 54 -8.66 16.28 -10.86
N GLU A 55 -7.75 17.23 -11.08
CA GLU A 55 -6.30 17.03 -10.94
C GLU A 55 -5.93 16.61 -9.50
N LYS A 56 -6.43 17.35 -8.51
CA LYS A 56 -6.20 17.06 -7.09
C LYS A 56 -6.77 15.70 -6.66
N LEU A 57 -7.90 15.29 -7.21
CA LEU A 57 -8.46 13.96 -6.99
C LEU A 57 -7.58 12.85 -7.61
N SER A 58 -7.00 13.11 -8.78
CA SER A 58 -6.07 12.21 -9.45
C SER A 58 -4.77 12.03 -8.65
N GLU A 59 -4.19 13.13 -8.15
CA GLU A 59 -2.99 13.10 -7.29
C GLU A 59 -3.24 12.31 -6.02
N ARG A 60 -4.33 12.61 -5.31
CA ARG A 60 -4.72 11.89 -4.08
C ARG A 60 -4.93 10.40 -4.35
N ARG A 61 -5.48 10.05 -5.52
CA ARG A 61 -5.61 8.67 -5.96
C ARG A 61 -4.25 8.03 -6.18
N ASN A 62 -3.33 8.70 -6.86
CA ASN A 62 -1.97 8.22 -7.07
C ASN A 62 -1.25 7.96 -5.74
N THR A 63 -1.29 8.92 -4.82
CA THR A 63 -0.72 8.75 -3.47
C THR A 63 -1.33 7.53 -2.74
N ALA A 64 -2.65 7.34 -2.82
CA ALA A 64 -3.28 6.18 -2.18
C ALA A 64 -2.79 4.84 -2.74
N PHE A 65 -2.59 4.74 -4.05
CA PHE A 65 -2.03 3.54 -4.66
C PHE A 65 -0.55 3.36 -4.33
N HIS A 66 0.23 4.44 -4.36
CA HIS A 66 1.64 4.45 -4.01
C HIS A 66 1.88 3.93 -2.58
N GLU A 67 1.22 4.52 -1.58
CA GLU A 67 1.33 4.09 -0.18
C GLU A 67 0.80 2.66 0.04
N SER A 68 -0.27 2.30 -0.66
CA SER A 68 -0.81 0.93 -0.58
C SER A 68 0.17 -0.11 -1.11
N SER A 69 0.94 0.21 -2.15
CA SER A 69 1.93 -0.71 -2.72
C SER A 69 3.12 -0.91 -1.80
N HIS A 70 3.61 0.14 -1.13
CA HIS A 70 4.61 -0.02 -0.07
C HIS A 70 4.11 -0.92 1.05
N ALA A 71 2.90 -0.67 1.54
CA ALA A 71 2.33 -1.43 2.63
C ALA A 71 2.12 -2.92 2.27
N VAL A 72 1.60 -3.18 1.07
CA VAL A 72 1.42 -4.55 0.56
C VAL A 72 2.77 -5.23 0.33
N ALA A 73 3.77 -4.54 -0.23
CA ALA A 73 5.11 -5.09 -0.40
C ALA A 73 5.75 -5.45 0.94
N ALA A 74 5.72 -4.53 1.92
CA ALA A 74 6.23 -4.74 3.27
C ALA A 74 5.55 -5.93 3.97
N TYR A 75 4.25 -6.10 3.74
CA TYR A 75 3.49 -7.20 4.31
C TYR A 75 3.77 -8.54 3.62
N VAL A 76 3.86 -8.57 2.29
CA VAL A 76 4.10 -9.81 1.53
C VAL A 76 5.54 -10.31 1.67
N LEU A 77 6.51 -9.39 1.76
CA LEU A 77 7.92 -9.73 1.89
C LEU A 77 8.24 -10.24 3.31
N PRO A 78 8.80 -11.45 3.46
CA PRO A 78 8.95 -12.12 4.75
C PRO A 78 9.94 -11.41 5.68
N ASN A 79 10.95 -10.75 5.11
CA ASN A 79 12.06 -10.12 5.81
C ASN A 79 12.11 -8.60 5.56
N ALA A 80 11.05 -8.00 5.03
CA ALA A 80 10.90 -6.54 4.97
C ALA A 80 10.49 -5.96 6.34
N MET A 81 10.37 -4.64 6.42
CA MET A 81 9.96 -3.91 7.63
C MET A 81 8.49 -4.21 8.02
N LEU A 82 8.11 -3.90 9.26
CA LEU A 82 6.71 -3.96 9.73
C LEU A 82 6.00 -2.66 9.44
N VAL A 83 4.85 -2.71 8.78
CA VAL A 83 3.94 -1.55 8.65
C VAL A 83 3.31 -1.27 10.01
N THR A 84 3.22 0.00 10.38
CA THR A 84 2.57 0.47 11.61
C THR A 84 1.35 1.33 11.31
N ARG A 85 1.45 2.23 10.32
CA ARG A 85 0.39 3.14 9.90
C ARG A 85 0.60 3.56 8.45
N ILE A 86 -0.48 3.80 7.75
CA ILE A 86 -0.50 4.26 6.36
C ILE A 86 -1.40 5.49 6.29
N THR A 87 -0.94 6.58 5.69
CA THR A 87 -1.73 7.81 5.56
C THR A 87 -1.56 8.44 4.18
N ILE A 88 -2.63 9.03 3.67
CA ILE A 88 -2.63 9.89 2.47
C ILE A 88 -3.00 11.34 2.82
N ILE A 89 -3.02 11.65 4.12
CA ILE A 89 -3.17 13.00 4.63
C ILE A 89 -1.79 13.67 4.50
N PRO A 90 -1.67 14.77 3.74
CA PRO A 90 -0.40 15.46 3.57
C PRO A 90 0.14 15.96 4.92
N ASP A 91 1.45 15.87 5.10
CA ASP A 91 2.16 16.38 6.27
C ASP A 91 3.49 17.00 5.82
N GLY A 92 3.59 18.33 5.88
CA GLY A 92 4.70 19.07 5.30
C GLY A 92 4.82 18.84 3.80
N ASP A 93 6.00 18.41 3.36
CA ASP A 93 6.31 18.12 1.94
C ASP A 93 5.84 16.72 1.48
N ASP A 94 5.42 15.85 2.41
CA ASP A 94 5.00 14.49 2.10
C ASP A 94 3.48 14.46 1.82
N LEU A 95 3.07 14.05 0.62
CA LEU A 95 1.65 13.92 0.24
C LEU A 95 0.95 12.72 0.91
N GLY A 96 1.74 11.76 1.37
CA GLY A 96 1.33 10.53 2.04
C GLY A 96 2.56 9.85 2.63
N HIS A 97 2.33 8.88 3.54
CA HIS A 97 3.43 8.17 4.18
C HIS A 97 3.01 6.81 4.74
N THR A 98 3.86 5.81 4.51
CA THR A 98 3.80 4.48 5.12
C THR A 98 4.84 4.35 6.23
N SER A 99 4.38 4.46 7.48
CA SER A 99 5.23 4.33 8.65
C SER A 99 5.63 2.87 8.88
N VAL A 100 6.94 2.61 8.91
CA VAL A 100 7.52 1.27 9.04
C VAL A 100 8.48 1.17 10.22
N ARG A 101 8.58 -0.03 10.81
CA ARG A 101 9.52 -0.36 11.89
C ARG A 101 10.41 -1.53 11.49
N ALA A 102 11.69 -1.45 11.82
CA ALA A 102 12.65 -2.51 11.53
C ALA A 102 12.29 -3.83 12.25
N LYS A 103 12.63 -4.96 11.62
CA LYS A 103 12.51 -6.31 12.20
C LYS A 103 13.90 -6.88 12.54
N PRO A 104 14.03 -7.78 13.54
CA PRO A 104 15.30 -8.45 13.84
C PRO A 104 15.84 -9.30 12.68
N ASN A 105 14.96 -9.95 11.91
CA ASN A 105 15.30 -10.82 10.78
C ASN A 105 15.24 -10.09 9.43
N GLN A 106 15.47 -8.78 9.42
CA GLN A 106 15.37 -7.96 8.22
C GLN A 106 16.48 -8.30 7.22
N GLU A 107 16.12 -8.44 5.95
CA GLU A 107 17.08 -8.65 4.86
C GLU A 107 17.09 -7.43 3.93
N LEU A 108 18.27 -6.92 3.60
CA LEU A 108 18.42 -5.75 2.72
C LEU A 108 17.76 -5.97 1.35
N ALA A 109 17.78 -7.20 0.82
CA ALA A 109 17.11 -7.50 -0.45
C ALA A 109 15.61 -7.21 -0.41
N ASP A 110 14.92 -7.59 0.68
CA ASP A 110 13.50 -7.32 0.85
C ASP A 110 13.22 -5.82 1.06
N VAL A 111 14.09 -5.10 1.77
CA VAL A 111 13.99 -3.64 1.93
C VAL A 111 14.17 -2.93 0.58
N ILE A 112 15.16 -3.35 -0.21
CA ILE A 112 15.41 -2.80 -1.55
C ILE A 112 14.25 -3.12 -2.49
N CYS A 113 13.63 -4.30 -2.38
CA CYS A 113 12.45 -4.67 -3.17
C CYS A 113 11.20 -3.86 -2.77
N MET A 114 11.05 -3.55 -1.48
CA MET A 114 9.93 -2.75 -0.97
C MET A 114 9.99 -1.28 -1.41
N ALA A 115 11.19 -0.71 -1.54
CA ALA A 115 11.37 0.72 -1.86
C ALA A 115 10.74 1.13 -3.21
N PRO A 116 11.04 0.52 -4.37
CA PRO A 116 10.41 0.94 -5.63
C PRO A 116 8.94 0.53 -5.76
N ALA A 117 8.35 -0.15 -4.77
CA ALA A 117 6.99 -0.68 -4.86
C ALA A 117 5.93 0.43 -5.00
N GLY A 118 6.11 1.59 -4.36
CA GLY A 118 5.21 2.74 -4.49
C GLY A 118 5.06 3.20 -5.95
N GLY A 119 6.19 3.34 -6.66
CA GLY A 119 6.19 3.66 -8.08
C GLY A 119 5.68 2.52 -8.98
N CYS A 120 5.76 1.26 -8.55
CA CYS A 120 5.27 0.13 -9.35
C CYS A 120 3.74 0.13 -9.51
N SER A 121 2.98 0.74 -8.57
CA SER A 121 1.51 0.83 -8.67
C SER A 121 1.06 1.64 -9.87
N ALA A 122 1.83 2.69 -10.23
CA ALA A 122 1.39 3.66 -11.21
C ALA A 122 0.98 2.95 -12.51
N LYS A 123 1.86 2.06 -13.00
CA LYS A 123 1.65 1.20 -14.17
C LYS A 123 0.31 0.44 -14.21
N TYR A 124 -0.28 0.12 -13.06
CA TYR A 124 -1.48 -0.72 -12.97
C TYR A 124 -2.75 0.06 -12.63
N PHE A 125 -2.65 1.24 -12.01
CA PHE A 125 -3.78 1.91 -11.38
C PHE A 125 -3.94 3.38 -11.73
N THR A 126 -2.92 4.02 -12.33
CA THR A 126 -2.91 5.45 -12.64
C THR A 126 -2.17 5.74 -13.93
N ASP A 127 -2.55 6.78 -14.65
CA ASP A 127 -1.81 7.26 -15.83
C ASP A 127 -0.72 8.29 -15.46
N ALA A 128 -0.43 8.45 -14.16
CA ALA A 128 0.48 9.46 -13.62
C ALA A 128 1.93 8.99 -13.52
N ASP A 129 2.86 9.96 -13.40
CA ASP A 129 4.24 9.68 -13.03
C ASP A 129 4.28 9.03 -11.63
N PRO A 130 5.01 7.91 -11.46
CA PRO A 130 5.15 7.23 -10.17
C PRO A 130 5.67 8.07 -9.00
N GLY A 131 6.37 9.20 -9.24
CA GLY A 131 6.81 10.12 -8.19
C GLY A 131 7.63 9.41 -7.09
N CYS A 132 8.74 8.77 -7.48
CA CYS A 132 9.46 7.79 -6.64
C CYS A 132 10.95 8.09 -6.42
N ASP A 133 11.39 9.34 -6.58
CA ASP A 133 12.81 9.72 -6.48
C ASP A 133 13.40 9.44 -5.10
N ARG A 134 12.65 9.75 -4.03
CA ARG A 134 13.05 9.46 -2.65
C ARG A 134 13.22 7.95 -2.43
N ASP A 135 12.29 7.15 -2.95
CA ASP A 135 12.35 5.68 -2.85
C ASP A 135 13.55 5.11 -3.61
N ASN A 136 13.80 5.60 -4.82
CA ASN A 136 14.93 5.20 -5.64
C ASN A 136 16.26 5.53 -4.95
N HIS A 137 16.34 6.70 -4.30
CA HIS A 137 17.51 7.09 -3.52
C HIS A 137 17.74 6.16 -2.31
N VAL A 138 16.68 5.84 -1.56
CA VAL A 138 16.74 4.87 -0.44
C VAL A 138 17.15 3.49 -0.94
N ALA A 139 16.54 2.99 -2.03
CA ALA A 139 16.88 1.71 -2.65
C ALA A 139 18.37 1.66 -3.04
N ARG A 140 18.89 2.73 -3.66
CA ARG A 140 20.29 2.84 -4.08
C ARG A 140 21.24 2.81 -2.89
N SER A 141 20.92 3.52 -1.81
CA SER A 141 21.71 3.51 -0.58
C SER A 141 21.79 2.10 0.03
N MET A 142 20.65 1.43 0.14
CA MET A 142 20.58 0.05 0.66
C MET A 142 21.27 -0.96 -0.26
N ALA A 143 21.17 -0.77 -1.59
CA ALA A 143 21.87 -1.61 -2.56
C ALA A 143 23.39 -1.48 -2.44
N ARG A 144 23.92 -0.27 -2.23
CA ARG A 144 25.35 -0.06 -1.93
C ARG A 144 25.79 -0.85 -0.70
N GLN A 145 25.01 -0.77 0.39
CA GLN A 145 25.28 -1.53 1.61
C GLN A 145 25.26 -3.05 1.36
N LEU A 146 24.28 -3.54 0.60
CA LEU A 146 24.18 -4.96 0.24
C LEU A 146 25.38 -5.41 -0.60
N VAL A 147 25.83 -4.59 -1.55
CA VAL A 147 27.00 -4.90 -2.38
C VAL A 147 28.26 -4.92 -1.52
N LEU A 148 28.42 -4.01 -0.56
CA LEU A 148 29.57 -3.99 0.36
C LEU A 148 29.59 -5.20 1.32
N ALA A 149 28.42 -5.63 1.82
CA ALA A 149 28.33 -6.75 2.76
C ALA A 149 28.62 -8.13 2.13
N LYS A 150 28.60 -8.25 0.81
CA LYS A 150 28.86 -9.52 0.12
C LYS A 150 30.36 -9.89 0.21
N PRO A 151 30.71 -11.11 0.67
CA PRO A 151 32.10 -11.54 0.74
C PRO A 151 32.71 -11.61 -0.67
N ARG A 152 33.90 -11.04 -0.84
CA ARG A 152 34.64 -11.06 -2.10
C ARG A 152 36.09 -11.42 -1.90
N ARG A 153 36.67 -12.05 -2.92
CA ARG A 153 38.11 -12.40 -2.97
C ARG A 153 39.01 -11.20 -3.22
N ARG A 154 38.49 -10.16 -3.87
CA ARG A 154 39.22 -8.91 -4.17
C ARG A 154 38.31 -7.69 -4.02
N VAL A 155 38.94 -6.53 -3.85
CA VAL A 155 38.28 -5.22 -3.90
C VAL A 155 37.82 -4.97 -5.34
N LEU A 156 36.61 -4.41 -5.47
CA LEU A 156 36.04 -4.02 -6.76
C LEU A 156 36.57 -2.66 -7.19
N THR A 157 36.68 -2.44 -8.49
CA THR A 157 36.84 -1.08 -9.03
C THR A 157 35.55 -0.27 -8.83
N GLU A 158 35.64 1.06 -8.94
CA GLU A 158 34.48 1.97 -8.93
C GLU A 158 33.41 1.53 -9.94
N GLN A 159 33.84 1.17 -11.16
CA GLN A 159 32.95 0.72 -12.24
C GLN A 159 32.29 -0.62 -11.94
N GLU A 160 33.05 -1.60 -11.42
CA GLU A 160 32.52 -2.90 -11.03
C GLU A 160 31.53 -2.78 -9.86
N PHE A 161 31.82 -1.90 -8.91
CA PHE A 161 30.93 -1.61 -7.79
C PHE A 161 29.62 -0.96 -8.26
N ALA A 162 29.70 0.06 -9.10
CA ALA A 162 28.53 0.71 -9.69
C ALA A 162 27.67 -0.28 -10.48
N ALA A 163 28.28 -1.11 -11.34
CA ALA A 163 27.56 -2.12 -12.11
C ALA A 163 26.89 -3.17 -11.21
N ALA A 164 27.54 -3.56 -10.10
CA ALA A 164 26.94 -4.48 -9.13
C ALA A 164 25.74 -3.86 -8.42
N VAL A 165 25.78 -2.57 -8.07
CA VAL A 165 24.66 -1.83 -7.48
C VAL A 165 23.49 -1.74 -8.48
N GLU A 166 23.74 -1.37 -9.73
CA GLU A 166 22.69 -1.31 -10.76
C GLU A 166 22.05 -2.68 -11.01
N THR A 167 22.85 -3.75 -10.97
CA THR A 167 22.32 -5.11 -11.12
C THR A 167 21.37 -5.46 -9.97
N VAL A 168 21.72 -5.11 -8.73
CA VAL A 168 20.84 -5.31 -7.56
C VAL A 168 19.55 -4.52 -7.73
N LEU A 169 19.64 -3.23 -8.03
CA LEU A 169 18.47 -2.35 -8.19
C LEU A 169 17.53 -2.85 -9.28
N ARG A 170 18.06 -3.21 -10.45
CA ARG A 170 17.27 -3.74 -11.56
C ARG A 170 16.55 -5.03 -11.18
N ASN A 171 17.23 -5.95 -10.49
CA ASN A 171 16.67 -7.24 -10.12
C ASN A 171 15.55 -7.07 -9.08
N GLU A 172 15.79 -6.27 -8.03
CA GLU A 172 14.81 -6.04 -6.98
C GLU A 172 13.63 -5.17 -7.44
N LYS A 173 13.85 -4.22 -8.35
CA LYS A 173 12.75 -3.49 -9.02
C LYS A 173 11.89 -4.44 -9.85
N SER A 174 12.50 -5.30 -10.66
CA SER A 174 11.76 -6.32 -11.43
C SER A 174 10.97 -7.26 -10.51
N ARG A 175 11.53 -7.60 -9.34
CA ARG A 175 10.85 -8.39 -8.31
C ARG A 175 9.68 -7.64 -7.69
N ALA A 176 9.83 -6.33 -7.43
CA ALA A 176 8.77 -5.47 -6.91
C ALA A 176 7.60 -5.38 -7.90
N GLU A 177 7.88 -5.16 -9.19
CA GLU A 177 6.86 -5.13 -10.25
C GLU A 177 6.08 -6.45 -10.31
N ARG A 178 6.77 -7.60 -10.24
CA ARG A 178 6.12 -8.93 -10.18
C ARG A 178 5.30 -9.12 -8.91
N LEU A 179 5.77 -8.59 -7.78
CA LEU A 179 5.06 -8.67 -6.51
C LEU A 179 3.76 -7.87 -6.57
N ILE A 180 3.82 -6.63 -7.04
CA ILE A 180 2.64 -5.76 -7.15
C ILE A 180 1.65 -6.30 -8.18
N SER A 181 2.11 -6.79 -9.33
CA SER A 181 1.22 -7.38 -10.34
C SER A 181 0.43 -8.58 -9.83
N ARG A 182 1.05 -9.43 -8.99
CA ARG A 182 0.40 -10.58 -8.35
C ARG A 182 -0.51 -10.19 -7.18
N ASN A 183 -0.39 -8.98 -6.65
CA ASN A 183 -1.14 -8.51 -5.47
C ASN A 183 -2.03 -7.30 -5.76
N THR A 184 -2.39 -7.05 -7.02
CA THR A 184 -3.24 -5.92 -7.44
C THR A 184 -4.56 -5.84 -6.66
N GLY A 185 -5.20 -6.98 -6.39
CA GLY A 185 -6.42 -7.03 -5.59
C GLY A 185 -6.23 -6.58 -4.13
N ARG A 186 -5.06 -6.86 -3.53
CA ARG A 186 -4.74 -6.38 -2.17
C ARG A 186 -4.47 -4.87 -2.17
N VAL A 187 -3.69 -4.39 -3.14
CA VAL A 187 -3.37 -2.97 -3.30
C VAL A 187 -4.66 -2.17 -3.51
N ASN A 188 -5.54 -2.60 -4.42
CA ASN A 188 -6.79 -1.92 -4.70
C ASN A 188 -7.71 -1.82 -3.47
N ARG A 189 -7.87 -2.91 -2.70
CA ARG A 189 -8.69 -2.87 -1.47
C ARG A 189 -8.13 -1.89 -0.43
N LEU A 190 -6.82 -1.86 -0.27
CA LEU A 190 -6.16 -0.96 0.68
C LEU A 190 -6.26 0.50 0.22
N ALA A 191 -6.02 0.77 -1.07
CA ALA A 191 -6.11 2.11 -1.66
C ALA A 191 -7.53 2.68 -1.56
N GLN A 192 -8.56 1.88 -1.84
CA GLN A 192 -9.95 2.31 -1.65
C GLN A 192 -10.26 2.66 -0.20
N ALA A 193 -9.76 1.87 0.74
CA ALA A 193 -9.93 2.17 2.16
C ALA A 193 -9.18 3.45 2.57
N LEU A 194 -7.99 3.71 2.03
CA LEU A 194 -7.24 4.95 2.27
C LEU A 194 -7.98 6.16 1.70
N LEU A 195 -8.53 6.05 0.48
CA LEU A 195 -9.31 7.13 -0.12
C LEU A 195 -10.54 7.48 0.72
N ALA A 196 -11.21 6.46 1.29
CA ALA A 196 -12.39 6.65 2.13
C ALA A 196 -12.07 7.23 3.52
N ARG A 197 -10.90 6.89 4.11
CA ARG A 197 -10.61 7.13 5.54
C ARG A 197 -9.42 8.05 5.81
N GLY A 198 -8.57 8.31 4.82
CA GLY A 198 -7.34 9.10 4.94
C GLY A 198 -6.19 8.36 5.64
N THR A 199 -6.47 7.56 6.67
CA THR A 199 -5.45 6.83 7.44
C THR A 199 -5.92 5.42 7.81
N ILE A 200 -5.01 4.47 7.78
CA ILE A 200 -5.22 3.06 8.13
C ILE A 200 -4.11 2.58 9.08
N SER A 201 -4.50 1.88 10.14
CA SER A 201 -3.56 1.22 11.05
C SER A 201 -3.09 -0.15 10.54
N ALA A 202 -1.99 -0.68 11.07
CA ALA A 202 -1.49 -2.01 10.69
C ALA A 202 -2.53 -3.13 10.89
N ASP A 203 -3.29 -3.13 11.99
CA ASP A 203 -4.30 -4.14 12.26
C ASP A 203 -5.45 -4.10 11.26
N GLU A 204 -5.87 -2.90 10.86
CA GLU A 204 -6.90 -2.70 9.85
C GLU A 204 -6.41 -3.12 8.47
N MET A 205 -5.17 -2.78 8.13
CA MET A 205 -4.53 -3.25 6.90
C MET A 205 -4.62 -4.78 6.81
N ILE A 206 -4.22 -5.50 7.86
CA ILE A 206 -4.26 -6.97 7.91
C ILE A 206 -5.70 -7.49 7.70
N ARG A 207 -6.69 -6.87 8.34
CA ARG A 207 -8.11 -7.23 8.16
C ARG A 207 -8.58 -7.02 6.71
N LEU A 208 -8.08 -6.00 6.02
CA LEU A 208 -8.46 -5.66 4.64
C LEU A 208 -7.79 -6.57 3.61
N ILE A 209 -6.49 -6.82 3.73
CA ILE A 209 -5.71 -7.54 2.71
C ILE A 209 -5.59 -9.04 2.97
N GLY A 210 -5.98 -9.48 4.17
CA GLY A 210 -6.00 -10.87 4.60
C GLY A 210 -4.68 -11.33 5.25
N PRO A 211 -4.58 -12.62 5.59
CA PRO A 211 -3.39 -13.16 6.24
C PRO A 211 -2.17 -13.06 5.33
N GLN A 212 -1.01 -12.89 5.97
CA GLN A 212 0.27 -12.88 5.29
C GLN A 212 0.44 -14.20 4.55
N PRO A 213 0.88 -14.20 3.27
CA PRO A 213 1.19 -15.45 2.59
C PRO A 213 2.21 -16.23 3.44
N ARG A 214 1.89 -17.48 3.76
CA ARG A 214 2.76 -18.33 4.57
C ARG A 214 4.09 -18.48 3.85
N ARG A 215 5.19 -18.41 4.60
CA ARG A 215 6.50 -18.79 4.09
C ARG A 215 6.37 -20.19 3.48
N PRO A 216 6.87 -20.48 2.27
CA PRO A 216 7.21 -21.86 1.97
C PRO A 216 8.12 -22.32 3.11
N ILE A 217 7.78 -23.42 3.77
CA ILE A 217 8.64 -24.02 4.78
C ILE A 217 9.88 -24.52 4.02
N MET A 218 10.84 -23.64 3.81
CA MET A 218 12.21 -24.04 3.50
C MET A 218 12.74 -24.67 4.79
N VAL A 219 12.41 -25.95 5.01
CA VAL A 219 13.24 -26.81 5.84
C VAL A 219 14.66 -26.57 5.35
N ARG A 220 15.58 -26.20 6.25
CA ARG A 220 17.01 -26.04 5.98
C ARG A 220 17.60 -27.39 5.52
N LEU A 221 17.26 -27.85 4.32
CA LEU A 221 17.87 -29.00 3.65
C LEU A 221 19.21 -28.64 2.99
N ARG A 222 19.75 -27.45 3.29
CA ARG A 222 21.15 -27.07 2.98
C ARG A 222 22.16 -28.03 3.61
N GLY A 223 21.85 -28.67 4.75
CA GLY A 223 22.77 -29.60 5.41
C GLY A 223 22.65 -31.07 4.98
N LEU A 224 21.48 -31.51 4.54
CA LEU A 224 21.19 -32.94 4.31
C LEU A 224 21.31 -33.38 2.84
N LEU A 225 21.04 -32.50 1.87
CA LEU A 225 21.13 -32.85 0.43
C LEU A 225 22.45 -32.46 -0.24
N ALA A 226 23.20 -31.52 0.32
CA ALA A 226 24.50 -31.11 -0.22
C ALA A 226 25.58 -32.21 -0.12
N LYS A 227 25.36 -33.24 0.71
CA LYS A 227 26.27 -34.39 0.82
C LYS A 227 26.09 -35.43 -0.30
N ARG A 228 25.08 -35.29 -1.19
CA ARG A 228 24.75 -36.37 -2.14
C ARG A 228 24.71 -35.99 -3.62
N CYS A 229 24.77 -34.72 -4.01
CA CYS A 229 24.77 -34.39 -5.43
C CYS A 229 25.56 -33.12 -5.76
N ASN A 230 26.63 -33.27 -6.55
CA ASN A 230 27.48 -32.20 -7.06
C ASN A 230 26.82 -31.43 -8.22
N ARG A 231 25.53 -31.06 -8.10
CA ARG A 231 24.83 -30.22 -9.08
C ARG A 231 24.56 -28.85 -8.47
N ARG A 232 24.97 -27.79 -9.17
CA ARG A 232 24.61 -26.41 -8.86
C ARG A 232 23.08 -26.30 -8.86
N ILE A 233 22.51 -26.10 -7.68
CA ILE A 233 21.10 -25.73 -7.53
C ILE A 233 21.00 -24.26 -7.94
N THR A 234 20.60 -24.01 -9.18
CA THR A 234 20.12 -22.70 -9.61
C THR A 234 18.72 -22.54 -9.04
N TYR A 235 18.53 -21.59 -8.12
CA TYR A 235 17.18 -21.14 -7.77
C TYR A 235 16.63 -20.40 -8.98
N ALA A 236 15.91 -21.11 -9.84
CA ALA A 236 15.00 -20.48 -10.78
C ALA A 236 13.95 -19.73 -9.97
N ASP A 237 13.68 -18.50 -10.40
CA ASP A 237 12.45 -17.78 -10.11
C ASP A 237 11.26 -18.76 -10.11
N ASP A 238 10.41 -18.65 -9.08
CA ASP A 238 9.07 -19.23 -8.92
C ASP A 238 8.95 -20.09 -7.67
N PHE A 239 8.24 -19.57 -6.67
CA PHE A 239 7.21 -20.28 -5.90
C PHE A 239 6.50 -19.27 -4.98
N TYR A 240 5.69 -18.42 -5.60
CA TYR A 240 4.49 -17.83 -4.98
C TYR A 240 3.30 -18.16 -5.88
N CYS A 241 3.07 -19.45 -6.12
CA CYS A 241 1.79 -19.96 -6.60
C CYS A 241 1.01 -20.39 -5.37
N ILE A 242 -0.09 -19.70 -5.09
CA ILE A 242 -1.09 -20.11 -4.10
C ILE A 242 -2.17 -20.85 -4.91
N ASN A 243 -2.44 -22.10 -4.55
CA ASN A 243 -3.66 -22.83 -4.94
C ASN A 243 -4.89 -22.19 -4.28
#